data_AF-A0A7S3MB44-F1
#
_entry.id   AF-A0A7S3MB44-F1
#
_cell.length_a   1.000
_cell.length_b   1.000
_cell.length_c   1.000
_cell.angle_alpha   90.00
_cell.angle_beta   90.00
_cell.angle_gamma   90.00
#
_symmetry.space_group_name_H-M   'P 1'
#
loop_
_entity.id
_entity.type
_entity.pdbx_description
1 polymer ?
#
loop_
_entity_poly.entity_id
_entity_poly.type
_entity_poly.pdbx_seq_one_letter_code
_entity_poly.pdbx_strand_id
1 'polypeptide(L)'
;WDEVEALGGPAPSLIEGAIVPADEDTAVRPISGALAHAIDAIAQLEGGIRLDEYMRRYVCVMASSNIQPQAKAQRTVELLVNAFEYHFIYARHLELLCEIFDEYGQVPCSEFFGTYRVELVVSLYACVVDLHNFEIVMRRLTPFEAGCVICRLGWLHLYNPMKPEGAYQLDLGRREERIMVKTFAQLATAEPGDNLPSVTFRWERDMASMPGYELTEPWLTEEGLPKKGIWDVVYYAGEGKGEKGCKPMPKLRRSLLQLVFIEECDVQSEADKEAGVPPLLFGESFMMANQGIFLNYLAYNEEARKALLKKKGTGASTARDNKKKK
;
A
#
# COMPACT_ATOMS: atom_id res chain seq x y z
N TRP A 1 68.08 10.98 7.09
CA TRP A 1 66.68 11.37 7.39
C TRP A 1 65.83 10.35 6.66
N ASP A 2 66.06 9.14 7.13
CA ASP A 2 65.67 7.85 6.56
C ASP A 2 64.75 7.21 7.59
N GLU A 3 63.87 6.33 7.13
CA GLU A 3 62.81 5.63 7.86
C GLU A 3 61.43 6.30 7.84
N VAL A 4 60.75 6.25 6.68
CA VAL A 4 59.32 5.87 6.61
C VAL A 4 59.09 5.08 5.32
N GLU A 5 59.50 3.81 5.32
CA GLU A 5 59.10 2.82 4.32
C GLU A 5 58.82 1.49 5.05
N ALA A 6 57.61 1.30 5.54
CA ALA A 6 57.05 -0.01 5.87
C ALA A 6 55.58 0.14 6.24
N LEU A 7 54.71 -0.22 5.30
CA LEU A 7 53.45 -0.97 5.42
C LEU A 7 52.53 -0.56 4.27
N GLY A 8 52.84 -1.10 3.10
CA GLY A 8 51.94 -1.11 1.96
C GLY A 8 50.73 -2.00 2.24
N GLY A 9 49.56 -1.39 2.19
CA GLY A 9 48.28 -2.07 1.96
C GLY A 9 47.62 -1.41 0.75
N PRO A 10 47.00 -2.17 -0.17
CA PRO A 10 46.40 -1.59 -1.36
C PRO A 10 45.19 -0.72 -0.98
N ALA A 11 45.04 0.40 -1.67
CA ALA A 11 43.87 1.26 -1.58
C ALA A 11 42.58 0.45 -1.84
N PRO A 12 41.48 0.70 -1.10
CA PRO A 12 40.22 0.03 -1.38
C PRO A 12 39.70 0.49 -2.74
N SER A 13 39.72 -0.44 -3.69
CA SER A 13 39.10 -0.33 -5.00
C SER A 13 37.63 0.05 -4.84
N LEU A 14 37.22 1.09 -5.58
CA LEU A 14 35.84 1.41 -5.89
C LEU A 14 35.11 0.11 -6.24
N ILE A 15 34.03 -0.18 -5.53
CA ILE A 15 33.10 -1.25 -5.91
C ILE A 15 32.41 -0.77 -7.18
N GLU A 16 33.02 -1.05 -8.32
CA GLU A 16 32.32 -1.20 -9.59
C GLU A 16 31.34 -2.34 -9.39
N GLY A 17 30.09 -1.99 -9.09
CA GLY A 17 28.97 -2.92 -9.17
C GLY A 17 28.92 -3.44 -10.59
N ALA A 18 29.26 -4.71 -10.76
CA ALA A 18 29.21 -5.41 -12.03
C ALA A 18 27.84 -5.19 -12.68
N ILE A 19 27.83 -4.41 -13.76
CA ILE A 19 26.81 -4.54 -14.80
C ILE A 19 26.99 -5.96 -15.33
N VAL A 20 26.14 -6.86 -14.89
CA VAL A 20 26.04 -8.19 -15.48
C VAL A 20 25.67 -7.97 -16.95
N PRO A 21 26.52 -8.39 -17.92
CA PRO A 21 26.11 -8.32 -19.32
C PRO A 21 24.86 -9.18 -19.47
N ALA A 22 23.83 -8.62 -20.09
CA ALA A 22 22.63 -9.37 -20.45
C ALA A 22 23.07 -10.56 -21.30
N ASP A 23 22.97 -11.76 -20.75
CA ASP A 23 23.14 -13.00 -21.52
C ASP A 23 22.15 -12.97 -22.69
N GLU A 24 22.70 -12.92 -23.90
CA GLU A 24 21.99 -12.89 -25.19
C GLU A 24 21.34 -14.24 -25.55
N ASP A 25 21.28 -15.19 -24.60
CA ASP A 25 20.68 -16.52 -24.77
C ASP A 25 19.59 -16.79 -23.72
N THR A 26 18.63 -15.87 -23.61
CA THR A 26 17.31 -16.24 -23.06
C THR A 26 16.48 -16.86 -24.17
N ALA A 27 16.66 -18.15 -24.38
CA ALA A 27 15.71 -18.97 -25.13
C ALA A 27 14.28 -18.63 -24.63
N VAL A 28 13.45 -18.11 -25.55
CA VAL A 28 12.05 -17.78 -25.32
C VAL A 28 11.38 -19.01 -24.72
N ARG A 29 11.11 -18.98 -23.41
CA ARG A 29 10.35 -20.04 -22.76
C ARG A 29 8.97 -20.07 -23.43
N PRO A 30 8.47 -21.25 -23.84
CA PRO A 30 7.12 -21.36 -24.36
C PRO A 30 6.16 -20.83 -23.30
N ILE A 31 5.13 -20.12 -23.77
CA ILE A 31 4.07 -19.49 -22.97
C ILE A 31 3.62 -20.48 -21.88
N SER A 32 4.09 -20.24 -20.66
CA SER A 32 3.87 -21.09 -19.49
C SER A 32 3.43 -20.17 -18.35
N GLY A 33 2.27 -19.54 -18.55
CA GLY A 33 1.65 -18.65 -17.58
C GLY A 33 0.20 -19.05 -17.38
N ALA A 34 -0.28 -19.00 -16.13
CA ALA A 34 -1.68 -19.27 -15.79
C ALA A 34 -2.67 -18.43 -16.64
N LEU A 35 -2.26 -17.22 -17.02
CA LEU A 35 -3.04 -16.32 -17.87
C LEU A 35 -3.25 -16.86 -19.29
N ALA A 36 -2.21 -17.43 -19.91
CA ALA A 36 -2.31 -17.98 -21.25
C ALA A 36 -3.16 -19.26 -21.28
N HIS A 37 -3.00 -20.13 -20.28
CA HIS A 37 -3.86 -21.30 -20.12
C HIS A 37 -5.31 -20.92 -19.86
N ALA A 38 -5.58 -19.86 -19.09
CA ALA A 38 -6.93 -19.36 -18.86
C ALA A 38 -7.56 -18.80 -20.15
N ILE A 39 -6.78 -18.08 -20.96
CA ILE A 39 -7.22 -17.53 -22.24
C ILE A 39 -7.55 -18.66 -23.24
N ASP A 40 -6.68 -19.66 -23.36
CA ASP A 40 -6.92 -20.83 -24.22
C ASP A 40 -8.14 -21.63 -23.75
N ALA A 41 -8.32 -21.80 -22.44
CA ALA A 41 -9.50 -22.45 -21.88
C ALA A 41 -10.80 -21.67 -22.19
N ILE A 42 -10.78 -20.34 -22.10
CA ILE A 42 -11.92 -19.48 -22.44
C ILE A 42 -12.25 -19.56 -23.94
N ALA A 43 -11.23 -19.63 -24.80
CA ALA A 43 -11.41 -19.78 -26.24
C ALA A 43 -11.99 -21.15 -26.63
N GLN A 44 -11.77 -22.18 -25.81
CA GLN A 44 -12.23 -23.56 -26.03
C GLN A 44 -13.60 -23.88 -25.42
N LEU A 45 -14.24 -22.97 -24.67
CA LEU A 45 -15.58 -23.19 -24.12
C LEU A 45 -16.64 -23.28 -25.23
N GLU A 46 -17.17 -24.50 -25.43
CA GLU A 46 -18.29 -24.80 -26.34
C GLU A 46 -19.56 -24.07 -25.87
N GLY A 47 -19.95 -23.03 -26.62
CA GLY A 47 -21.02 -22.10 -26.24
C GLY A 47 -20.74 -20.66 -26.70
N GLY A 48 -19.49 -20.36 -27.08
CA GLY A 48 -19.13 -19.17 -27.84
C GLY A 48 -19.40 -17.88 -27.07
N ILE A 49 -18.65 -17.65 -25.99
CA ILE A 49 -18.48 -16.26 -25.52
C ILE A 49 -17.86 -15.52 -26.69
N ARG A 50 -18.67 -14.68 -27.36
CA ARG A 50 -18.23 -13.87 -28.48
C ARG A 50 -17.29 -12.83 -27.92
N LEU A 51 -16.00 -13.19 -27.81
CA LEU A 51 -14.95 -12.26 -27.41
C LEU A 51 -15.12 -11.01 -28.28
N ASP A 52 -15.31 -9.87 -27.61
CA ASP A 52 -15.38 -8.60 -28.29
C ASP A 52 -14.09 -8.35 -29.08
N GLU A 53 -14.16 -7.42 -30.02
CA GLU A 53 -13.00 -7.12 -30.86
C GLU A 53 -11.77 -6.72 -30.04
N TYR A 54 -12.00 -6.11 -28.86
CA TYR A 54 -10.97 -5.69 -27.93
C TYR A 54 -10.19 -6.88 -27.33
N MET A 55 -10.88 -7.87 -26.78
CA MET A 55 -10.30 -9.07 -26.20
C MET A 55 -9.60 -9.91 -27.26
N ARG A 56 -10.13 -9.98 -28.49
CA ARG A 56 -9.42 -10.65 -29.59
C ARG A 56 -8.08 -9.98 -29.88
N ARG A 57 -8.04 -8.65 -29.98
CA ARG A 57 -6.80 -7.90 -30.19
C ARG A 57 -5.82 -8.13 -29.04
N TYR A 58 -6.31 -8.15 -27.80
CA TYR A 58 -5.49 -8.47 -26.63
C TYR A 58 -4.85 -9.86 -26.72
N VAL A 59 -5.63 -10.89 -27.01
CA VAL A 59 -5.12 -12.27 -27.16
C VAL A 59 -4.08 -12.35 -28.27
N CYS A 60 -4.30 -11.70 -29.41
CA CYS A 60 -3.31 -11.63 -30.49
C CYS A 60 -2.01 -10.95 -30.04
N VAL A 61 -2.09 -9.89 -29.24
CA VAL A 61 -0.91 -9.21 -28.70
C VAL A 61 -0.13 -10.12 -27.74
N MET A 62 -0.83 -10.83 -26.86
CA MET A 62 -0.20 -11.73 -25.89
C MET A 62 0.45 -12.94 -26.56
N ALA A 63 -0.21 -13.53 -27.56
CA ALA A 63 0.27 -14.70 -28.31
C ALA A 63 1.45 -14.39 -29.25
N SER A 64 1.62 -13.13 -29.69
CA SER A 64 2.68 -12.77 -30.62
C SER A 64 4.05 -12.78 -29.95
N SER A 65 5.00 -13.55 -30.47
CA SER A 65 6.41 -13.53 -30.06
C SER A 65 7.15 -12.27 -30.50
N ASN A 66 6.63 -11.57 -31.51
CA ASN A 66 7.30 -10.41 -32.13
C ASN A 66 7.03 -9.08 -31.40
N ILE A 67 6.18 -9.10 -30.38
CA ILE A 67 5.82 -7.89 -29.62
C ILE A 67 6.69 -7.80 -28.38
N GLN A 68 7.26 -6.61 -28.16
CA GLN A 68 8.10 -6.33 -27.00
C GLN A 68 7.36 -6.58 -25.68
N PRO A 69 8.02 -7.14 -24.65
CA PRO A 69 7.41 -7.38 -23.34
C PRO A 69 6.77 -6.14 -22.71
N GLN A 70 7.37 -4.97 -22.90
CA GLN A 70 6.85 -3.67 -22.42
C GLN A 70 5.48 -3.36 -23.01
N ALA A 71 5.29 -3.60 -24.31
CA ALA A 71 4.01 -3.35 -24.97
C ALA A 71 2.92 -4.34 -24.48
N LYS A 72 3.29 -5.60 -24.24
CA LYS A 72 2.39 -6.59 -23.62
C LYS A 72 2.00 -6.20 -22.19
N ALA A 73 2.98 -5.73 -21.41
CA ALA A 73 2.79 -5.29 -20.04
C ALA A 73 1.85 -4.06 -19.98
N GLN A 74 2.17 -3.00 -20.72
CA GLN A 74 1.34 -1.79 -20.85
C GLN A 74 -0.10 -2.14 -21.23
N ARG A 75 -0.27 -3.01 -22.23
CA ARG A 75 -1.62 -3.38 -22.69
C ARG A 75 -2.40 -4.18 -21.65
N THR A 76 -1.71 -5.00 -20.87
CA THR A 76 -2.33 -5.75 -19.77
C THR A 76 -2.74 -4.81 -18.64
N VAL A 77 -1.91 -3.82 -18.27
CA VAL A 77 -2.28 -2.79 -17.29
C VAL A 77 -3.50 -2.01 -17.74
N GLU A 78 -3.53 -1.51 -18.99
CA GLU A 78 -4.70 -0.80 -19.54
C GLU A 78 -5.98 -1.63 -19.45
N LEU A 79 -5.90 -2.92 -19.80
CA LEU A 79 -7.03 -3.83 -19.74
C LEU A 79 -7.52 -4.03 -18.29
N LEU A 80 -6.61 -4.28 -17.35
CA LEU A 80 -6.96 -4.49 -15.95
C LEU A 80 -7.50 -3.21 -15.30
N VAL A 81 -6.86 -2.06 -15.54
CA VAL A 81 -7.32 -0.76 -15.03
C VAL A 81 -8.72 -0.47 -15.56
N ASN A 82 -8.96 -0.56 -16.86
CA ASN A 82 -10.29 -0.31 -17.43
C ASN A 82 -11.35 -1.30 -16.92
N ALA A 83 -10.98 -2.55 -16.67
CA ALA A 83 -11.90 -3.54 -16.13
C ALA A 83 -12.31 -3.23 -14.68
N PHE A 84 -11.40 -2.69 -13.86
CA PHE A 84 -11.62 -2.48 -12.44
C PHE A 84 -11.83 -1.01 -12.02
N GLU A 85 -11.67 -0.03 -12.92
CA GLU A 85 -11.80 1.42 -12.63
C GLU A 85 -13.11 1.79 -11.92
N TYR A 86 -14.21 1.11 -12.26
CA TYR A 86 -15.54 1.34 -11.70
C TYR A 86 -15.98 0.28 -10.69
N HIS A 87 -15.05 -0.57 -10.24
CA HIS A 87 -15.33 -1.67 -9.33
C HIS A 87 -14.57 -1.51 -8.03
N PHE A 88 -15.27 -1.71 -6.93
CA PHE A 88 -14.63 -1.87 -5.62
C PHE A 88 -13.95 -3.23 -5.55
N ILE A 89 -12.66 -3.23 -5.18
CA ILE A 89 -11.87 -4.44 -5.04
C ILE A 89 -11.30 -4.54 -3.62
N TYR A 90 -11.05 -5.77 -3.17
CA TYR A 90 -10.29 -5.98 -1.95
C TYR A 90 -8.79 -5.99 -2.25
N ALA A 91 -7.97 -5.66 -1.26
CA ALA A 91 -6.51 -5.73 -1.33
C ALA A 91 -6.04 -7.12 -1.77
N ARG A 92 -6.78 -8.19 -1.40
CA ARG A 92 -6.48 -9.56 -1.84
C ARG A 92 -6.71 -9.73 -3.33
N HIS A 93 -7.73 -9.09 -3.91
CA HIS A 93 -7.93 -9.12 -5.35
C HIS A 93 -6.79 -8.41 -6.06
N LEU A 94 -6.37 -7.23 -5.59
CA LEU A 94 -5.24 -6.52 -6.17
C LEU A 94 -3.94 -7.33 -6.10
N GLU A 95 -3.68 -7.99 -4.97
CA GLU A 95 -2.52 -8.87 -4.81
C GLU A 95 -2.55 -10.07 -5.78
N LEU A 96 -3.72 -10.68 -5.97
CA LEU A 96 -3.90 -11.74 -6.98
C LEU A 96 -3.71 -11.23 -8.41
N LEU A 97 -4.12 -10.00 -8.71
CA LEU A 97 -3.85 -9.38 -10.01
C LEU A 97 -2.34 -9.21 -10.23
N CYS A 98 -1.58 -8.79 -9.20
CA CYS A 98 -0.13 -8.73 -9.27
C CYS A 98 0.52 -10.11 -9.48
N GLU A 99 -0.04 -11.17 -8.88
CA GLU A 99 0.44 -12.55 -9.04
C GLU A 99 0.14 -13.11 -10.44
N ILE A 100 -1.06 -12.88 -10.97
CA ILE A 100 -1.42 -13.31 -12.33
C ILE A 100 -0.59 -12.54 -13.37
N PHE A 101 -0.28 -11.27 -13.09
CA PHE A 101 0.51 -10.41 -13.94
C PHE A 101 2.03 -10.56 -13.75
N ASP A 102 2.51 -11.62 -13.08
CA ASP A 102 3.92 -11.72 -12.71
C ASP A 102 4.87 -11.74 -13.92
N GLU A 103 4.52 -12.46 -15.00
CA GLU A 103 5.39 -12.64 -16.18
C GLU A 103 5.80 -11.32 -16.86
N TYR A 104 4.84 -10.40 -17.04
CA TYR A 104 5.06 -9.12 -17.74
C TYR A 104 5.09 -7.94 -16.78
N GLY A 105 4.55 -8.10 -15.58
CA GLY A 105 4.37 -7.02 -14.63
C GLY A 105 5.65 -6.58 -13.95
N GLN A 106 6.69 -7.43 -13.88
CA GLN A 106 7.99 -7.04 -13.35
C GLN A 106 8.83 -6.23 -14.35
N VAL A 107 8.37 -6.10 -15.61
CA VAL A 107 9.09 -5.33 -16.62
C VAL A 107 9.17 -3.86 -16.15
N PRO A 108 10.36 -3.23 -16.19
CA PRO A 108 10.51 -1.83 -15.84
C PRO A 108 9.67 -0.94 -16.76
N CYS A 109 8.88 -0.04 -16.17
CA CYS A 109 8.15 0.98 -16.92
C CYS A 109 9.05 2.19 -17.20
N SER A 110 9.90 2.54 -16.22
CA SER A 110 10.95 3.54 -16.35
C SER A 110 12.06 3.25 -15.35
N GLU A 111 13.18 3.96 -15.46
CA GLU A 111 14.32 3.82 -14.54
C GLU A 111 13.95 4.14 -13.07
N PHE A 112 13.02 5.08 -12.85
CA PHE A 112 12.75 5.63 -11.51
C PHE A 112 11.34 5.38 -10.97
N PHE A 113 10.37 5.05 -11.83
CA PHE A 113 8.95 4.93 -11.42
C PHE A 113 8.46 3.49 -11.25
N GLY A 114 9.38 2.52 -11.26
CA GLY A 114 9.10 1.12 -10.96
C GLY A 114 8.69 0.30 -12.19
N THR A 115 7.94 -0.76 -11.92
CA THR A 115 7.50 -1.77 -12.91
C THR A 115 6.03 -1.58 -13.28
N TYR A 116 5.54 -2.34 -14.26
CA TYR A 116 4.11 -2.32 -14.60
C TYR A 116 3.20 -2.85 -13.45
N ARG A 117 3.71 -3.67 -12.53
CA ARG A 117 2.99 -4.00 -11.28
C ARG A 117 2.79 -2.77 -10.40
N VAL A 118 3.82 -1.93 -10.25
CA VAL A 118 3.71 -0.67 -9.50
C VAL A 118 2.64 0.22 -10.14
N GLU A 119 2.64 0.33 -11.47
CA GLU A 119 1.65 1.13 -12.19
C GLU A 119 0.22 0.62 -11.97
N LEU A 120 0.03 -0.70 -12.04
CA LEU A 120 -1.25 -1.34 -11.76
C LEU A 120 -1.71 -1.07 -10.31
N VAL A 121 -0.82 -1.25 -9.33
CA VAL A 121 -1.13 -1.03 -7.91
C VAL A 121 -1.52 0.41 -7.65
N VAL A 122 -0.77 1.38 -8.17
CA VAL A 122 -1.05 2.81 -7.98
C VAL A 122 -2.34 3.21 -8.68
N SER A 123 -2.59 2.72 -9.90
CA SER A 123 -3.80 3.03 -10.67
C SER A 123 -5.07 2.50 -10.00
N LEU A 124 -4.99 1.30 -9.42
CA LEU A 124 -6.14 0.65 -8.76
C LEU A 124 -6.24 0.94 -7.26
N TYR A 125 -5.29 1.69 -6.67
CA TYR A 125 -5.29 1.97 -5.23
C TYR A 125 -6.60 2.59 -4.75
N ALA A 126 -7.14 3.57 -5.49
CA ALA A 126 -8.40 4.24 -5.15
C ALA A 126 -9.64 3.31 -5.22
N CYS A 127 -9.52 2.15 -5.87
CA CYS A 127 -10.58 1.16 -5.97
C CYS A 127 -10.55 0.17 -4.79
N VAL A 128 -9.49 0.17 -3.98
CA VAL A 128 -9.33 -0.75 -2.85
C VAL A 128 -10.15 -0.27 -1.66
N VAL A 129 -11.07 -1.12 -1.18
CA VAL A 129 -11.99 -0.75 -0.08
C VAL A 129 -11.51 -1.17 1.31
N ASP A 130 -10.64 -2.17 1.43
CA ASP A 130 -10.11 -2.69 2.69
C ASP A 130 -8.61 -2.34 2.83
N LEU A 131 -8.30 -1.04 2.74
CA LEU A 131 -6.92 -0.53 2.82
C LEU A 131 -6.15 -0.98 4.08
N HIS A 132 -6.85 -1.34 5.16
CA HIS A 132 -6.26 -1.91 6.36
C HIS A 132 -5.59 -3.28 6.17
N ASN A 133 -5.81 -3.95 5.03
CA ASN A 133 -5.17 -5.20 4.61
C ASN A 133 -4.13 -5.01 3.50
N PHE A 134 -3.79 -3.77 3.12
CA PHE A 134 -2.91 -3.49 1.99
C PHE A 134 -1.50 -4.06 2.16
N GLU A 135 -1.11 -4.48 3.37
CA GLU A 135 0.16 -5.17 3.60
C GLU A 135 0.30 -6.49 2.82
N ILE A 136 -0.82 -7.12 2.40
CA ILE A 136 -0.76 -8.30 1.53
C ILE A 136 -0.25 -7.95 0.13
N VAL A 137 -0.66 -6.79 -0.41
CA VAL A 137 -0.18 -6.29 -1.70
C VAL A 137 1.31 -5.95 -1.58
N MET A 138 1.69 -5.24 -0.52
CA MET A 138 3.09 -4.86 -0.27
C MET A 138 4.02 -6.08 -0.15
N ARG A 139 3.56 -7.18 0.46
CA ARG A 139 4.33 -8.44 0.56
C ARG A 139 4.55 -9.16 -0.77
N ARG A 140 3.71 -8.90 -1.78
CA ARG A 140 3.86 -9.47 -3.12
C ARG A 140 4.91 -8.74 -3.95
N LEU A 141 5.14 -7.46 -3.66
CA LEU A 141 6.06 -6.62 -4.40
C LEU A 141 7.51 -6.88 -3.96
N THR A 142 8.44 -6.71 -4.89
CA THR A 142 9.87 -6.66 -4.55
C THR A 142 10.17 -5.41 -3.70
N PRO A 143 11.28 -5.37 -2.93
CA PRO A 143 11.63 -4.20 -2.12
C PRO A 143 11.71 -2.90 -2.93
N PHE A 144 12.21 -2.98 -4.16
CA PHE A 144 12.27 -1.84 -5.09
C PHE A 144 10.86 -1.35 -5.46
N GLU A 145 9.97 -2.26 -5.89
CA GLU A 145 8.59 -1.92 -6.24
C GLU A 145 7.80 -1.38 -5.04
N ALA A 146 7.96 -2.00 -3.86
CA ALA A 146 7.36 -1.52 -2.62
C ALA A 146 7.82 -0.08 -2.31
N GLY A 147 9.10 0.21 -2.48
CA GLY A 147 9.65 1.56 -2.36
C GLY A 147 9.03 2.56 -3.35
N CYS A 148 8.83 2.16 -4.61
CA CYS A 148 8.15 2.99 -5.61
C CYS A 148 6.68 3.25 -5.23
N VAL A 149 5.96 2.24 -4.74
CA VAL A 149 4.57 2.39 -4.27
C VAL A 149 4.51 3.35 -3.08
N ILE A 150 5.39 3.20 -2.09
CA ILE A 150 5.50 4.11 -0.94
C ILE A 150 5.80 5.54 -1.40
N CYS A 151 6.71 5.73 -2.35
CA CYS A 151 7.06 7.06 -2.87
C CYS A 151 5.85 7.74 -3.58
N ARG A 152 4.99 6.96 -4.22
CA ARG A 152 3.85 7.47 -5.00
C ARG A 152 2.57 7.67 -4.18
N LEU A 153 2.32 6.79 -3.22
CA LEU A 153 1.11 6.84 -2.38
C LEU A 153 1.34 7.53 -1.03
N GLY A 154 2.57 7.50 -0.53
CA GLY A 154 2.92 8.02 0.79
C GLY A 154 2.64 7.01 1.91
N TRP A 155 3.37 7.16 3.01
CA TRP A 155 3.34 6.21 4.11
C TRP A 155 2.01 6.22 4.88
N LEU A 156 1.38 7.38 5.09
CA LEU A 156 0.13 7.48 5.87
C LEU A 156 -1.09 6.83 5.19
N HIS A 157 -0.98 6.55 3.90
CA HIS A 157 -1.98 5.82 3.13
C HIS A 157 -1.80 4.30 3.23
N LEU A 158 -0.60 3.84 3.59
CA LEU A 158 -0.21 2.42 3.60
C LEU A 158 -0.02 1.87 5.01
N TYR A 159 0.34 2.74 5.96
CA TYR A 159 0.66 2.35 7.33
C TYR A 159 -0.60 2.12 8.15
N ASN A 160 -0.61 1.00 8.89
CA ASN A 160 -1.69 0.62 9.78
C ASN A 160 -1.16 0.47 11.22
N PRO A 161 -1.46 1.40 12.14
CA PRO A 161 -1.11 1.30 13.56
C PRO A 161 -1.63 0.04 14.27
N MET A 162 -2.65 -0.63 13.73
CA MET A 162 -3.13 -1.92 14.26
C MET A 162 -2.21 -3.09 13.89
N LYS A 163 -1.44 -2.95 12.80
CA LYS A 163 -0.45 -3.92 12.28
C LYS A 163 0.92 -3.25 12.06
N PRO A 164 1.56 -2.67 13.10
CA PRO A 164 2.80 -1.91 12.99
C PRO A 164 4.04 -2.80 12.83
N GLU A 165 3.90 -4.13 12.80
CA GLU A 165 5.01 -5.07 12.80
C GLU A 165 5.80 -5.04 11.48
N GLY A 166 7.13 -5.01 11.58
CA GLY A 166 8.01 -5.06 10.41
C GLY A 166 9.21 -4.13 10.50
N ALA A 167 9.97 -4.08 9.41
CA ALA A 167 11.13 -3.21 9.26
C ALA A 167 10.75 -1.96 8.45
N TYR A 168 11.19 -0.80 8.92
CA TYR A 168 10.93 0.50 8.31
C TYR A 168 12.22 1.30 8.24
N GLN A 169 12.34 2.08 7.17
CA GLN A 169 13.38 3.08 7.00
C GLN A 169 12.69 4.41 6.72
N LEU A 170 12.77 5.32 7.68
CA LEU A 170 12.00 6.56 7.70
C LEU A 170 12.90 7.79 7.58
N ASP A 171 12.64 8.63 6.59
CA ASP A 171 13.28 9.93 6.38
C ASP A 171 12.55 11.02 7.19
N LEU A 172 13.18 11.48 8.25
CA LEU A 172 12.65 12.51 9.14
C LEU A 172 12.52 13.88 8.47
N GLY A 173 13.08 14.07 7.27
CA GLY A 173 12.78 15.23 6.42
C GLY A 173 11.31 15.31 6.04
N ARG A 174 10.63 14.16 5.91
CA ARG A 174 9.24 14.04 5.47
C ARG A 174 8.30 14.05 6.67
N ARG A 175 7.26 14.89 6.59
CA ARG A 175 6.29 15.05 7.70
C ARG A 175 5.53 13.75 8.00
N GLU A 176 5.13 13.03 6.96
CA GLU A 176 4.40 11.76 7.08
C GLU A 176 5.21 10.71 7.84
N GLU A 177 6.50 10.59 7.53
CA GLU A 177 7.40 9.60 8.14
C GLU A 177 7.70 9.97 9.60
N ARG A 178 7.76 11.27 9.92
CA ARG A 178 7.79 11.74 11.31
C ARG A 178 6.54 11.38 12.12
N ILE A 179 5.36 11.36 11.50
CA ILE A 179 4.13 10.92 12.18
C ILE A 179 4.22 9.42 12.50
N MET A 180 4.77 8.61 11.60
CA MET A 180 5.05 7.20 11.88
C MET A 180 6.03 7.03 13.04
N VAL A 181 7.15 7.77 13.07
CA VAL A 181 8.11 7.71 14.19
C VAL A 181 7.45 8.00 15.52
N LYS A 182 6.57 9.00 15.60
CA LYS A 182 5.82 9.30 16.82
C LYS A 182 4.87 8.19 17.21
N THR A 183 4.23 7.57 16.22
CA THR A 183 3.35 6.42 16.45
C THR A 183 4.15 5.27 17.06
N PHE A 184 5.29 4.91 16.48
CA PHE A 184 6.19 3.89 17.03
C PHE A 184 6.72 4.25 18.41
N ALA A 185 7.08 5.51 18.65
CA ALA A 185 7.54 5.97 19.95
C ALA A 185 6.47 5.82 21.03
N GLN A 186 5.22 6.22 20.73
CA GLN A 186 4.09 6.06 21.65
C GLN A 186 3.78 4.59 21.91
N LEU A 187 3.80 3.76 20.86
CA LEU A 187 3.59 2.32 20.99
C LEU A 187 4.69 1.67 21.83
N ALA A 188 5.97 1.96 21.56
CA ALA A 188 7.09 1.40 22.32
C ALA A 188 7.16 1.88 23.77
N THR A 189 6.61 3.05 24.09
CA THR A 189 6.53 3.56 25.47
C THR A 189 5.40 2.88 26.27
N ALA A 190 4.29 2.56 25.61
CA ALA A 190 3.07 2.10 26.28
C ALA A 190 2.86 0.58 26.22
N GLU A 191 3.29 -0.08 25.14
CA GLU A 191 3.24 -1.53 25.02
C GLU A 191 4.36 -2.14 25.90
N PRO A 192 4.06 -3.17 26.70
CA PRO A 192 5.09 -3.83 27.47
C PRO A 192 6.04 -4.60 26.54
N GLY A 193 7.28 -4.79 26.99
CA GLY A 193 8.31 -5.58 26.31
C GLY A 193 9.35 -4.72 25.59
N ASP A 194 10.20 -5.37 24.80
CA ASP A 194 11.16 -4.71 23.92
C ASP A 194 10.56 -4.61 22.51
N ASN A 195 9.83 -3.53 22.25
CA ASN A 195 9.13 -3.34 20.99
C ASN A 195 10.02 -2.83 19.85
N LEU A 196 11.25 -2.41 20.15
CA LEU A 196 12.21 -1.82 19.20
C LEU A 196 13.54 -2.60 19.23
N PRO A 197 13.54 -3.92 18.94
CA PRO A 197 14.72 -4.77 19.07
C PRO A 197 15.89 -4.36 18.16
N SER A 198 15.60 -3.61 17.09
CA SER A 198 16.62 -3.01 16.22
C SER A 198 16.19 -1.60 15.87
N VAL A 199 16.93 -0.62 16.35
CA VAL A 199 16.71 0.79 16.04
C VAL A 199 18.05 1.47 15.79
N THR A 200 18.14 2.21 14.69
CA THR A 200 19.34 3.01 14.40
C THR A 200 18.95 4.37 13.81
N PHE A 201 19.84 5.35 13.98
CA PHE A 201 19.66 6.69 13.45
C PHE A 201 20.93 7.15 12.75
N ARG A 202 20.80 7.77 11.58
CA ARG A 202 21.89 8.45 10.86
C ARG A 202 21.43 9.78 10.29
N TRP A 203 22.35 10.72 10.10
CA TRP A 203 22.01 12.03 9.55
C TRP A 203 21.80 12.02 8.04
N GLU A 204 22.52 11.17 7.32
CA GLU A 204 22.47 11.01 5.87
C GLU A 204 22.55 9.53 5.50
N ARG A 205 22.08 9.15 4.31
CA ARG A 205 22.04 7.73 3.89
C ARG A 205 23.42 7.09 3.80
N ASP A 206 24.43 7.88 3.42
CA ASP A 206 25.80 7.41 3.20
C ASP A 206 26.68 7.50 4.47
N MET A 207 26.12 7.99 5.57
CA MET A 207 26.81 8.06 6.86
C MET A 207 26.58 6.80 7.70
N ALA A 208 27.58 6.46 8.51
CA ALA A 208 27.44 5.40 9.50
C ALA A 208 26.34 5.74 10.52
N SER A 209 25.58 4.72 10.92
CA SER A 209 24.60 4.85 11.99
C SER A 209 25.25 5.21 13.31
N MET A 210 24.55 6.01 14.11
CA MET A 210 24.98 6.40 15.45
C MET A 210 25.07 5.14 16.34
N PRO A 211 26.26 4.85 16.91
CA PRO A 211 26.45 3.65 17.71
C PRO A 211 25.70 3.75 19.04
N GLY A 212 25.01 2.67 19.43
CA GLY A 212 24.27 2.60 20.69
C GLY A 212 23.07 3.54 20.77
N TYR A 213 22.50 3.94 19.61
CA TYR A 213 21.31 4.78 19.59
C TYR A 213 20.12 4.08 20.26
N GLU A 214 19.44 4.81 21.14
CA GLU A 214 18.17 4.42 21.74
C GLU A 214 17.14 5.54 21.53
N LEU A 215 15.87 5.16 21.44
CA LEU A 215 14.79 6.14 21.34
C LEU A 215 14.68 6.93 22.64
N THR A 216 14.65 8.26 22.55
CA THR A 216 14.63 9.14 23.72
C THR A 216 13.25 9.78 23.91
N GLU A 217 12.84 10.01 25.16
CA GLU A 217 11.55 10.65 25.50
C GLU A 217 11.26 11.97 24.75
N PRO A 218 12.24 12.86 24.49
CA PRO A 218 11.98 14.11 23.76
C PRO A 218 11.39 13.90 22.36
N TRP A 219 11.62 12.76 21.71
CA TRP A 219 11.10 12.44 20.37
C TRP A 219 9.58 12.28 20.34
N LEU A 220 8.93 12.14 21.51
CA LEU A 220 7.47 12.16 21.64
C LEU A 220 6.87 13.55 21.36
N THR A 221 7.68 14.61 21.39
CA THR A 221 7.23 16.00 21.19
C THR A 221 7.55 16.51 19.78
N GLU A 222 6.80 17.52 19.30
CA GLU A 222 7.13 18.20 18.03
C GLU A 222 8.48 18.92 18.06
N GLU A 223 8.90 19.40 19.23
CA GLU A 223 10.14 20.17 19.37
C GLU A 223 11.37 19.26 19.47
N GLY A 224 11.23 18.10 20.14
CA GLY A 224 12.33 17.17 20.34
C GLY A 224 12.55 16.18 19.19
N LEU A 225 11.56 15.94 18.32
CA LEU A 225 11.76 15.07 17.16
C LEU A 225 12.61 15.77 16.07
N PRO A 226 13.72 15.16 15.61
CA PRO A 226 14.51 15.73 14.53
C PRO A 226 13.71 15.96 13.25
N LYS A 227 14.04 17.02 12.51
CA LYS A 227 13.41 17.36 11.22
C LYS A 227 14.19 16.84 10.01
N LYS A 228 15.27 16.09 10.24
CA LYS A 228 16.18 15.52 9.23
C LYS A 228 16.83 14.26 9.80
N GLY A 229 17.33 13.41 8.92
CA GLY A 229 17.98 12.15 9.24
C GLY A 229 17.13 10.95 8.82
N ILE A 230 17.76 9.78 8.82
CA ILE A 230 17.16 8.50 8.50
C ILE A 230 17.08 7.68 9.78
N TRP A 231 15.89 7.19 10.09
CA TRP A 231 15.59 6.35 11.23
C TRP A 231 15.19 4.97 10.74
N ASP A 232 16.02 3.97 11.01
CA ASP A 232 15.72 2.58 10.70
C ASP A 232 15.21 1.89 11.97
N VAL A 233 14.10 1.17 11.84
CA VAL A 233 13.45 0.52 12.96
C VAL A 233 12.89 -0.83 12.54
N VAL A 234 12.99 -1.82 13.42
CA VAL A 234 12.16 -3.02 13.39
C VAL A 234 11.21 -2.94 14.57
N TYR A 235 9.91 -2.89 14.30
CA TYR A 235 8.89 -2.87 15.34
C TYR A 235 8.30 -4.25 15.54
N TYR A 236 8.12 -4.65 16.81
CA TYR A 236 7.55 -5.94 17.18
C TYR A 236 6.67 -5.85 18.42
N ALA A 237 5.56 -6.57 18.44
CA ALA A 237 4.61 -6.55 19.56
C ALA A 237 3.79 -7.84 19.71
N GLY A 238 4.23 -8.95 19.11
CA GLY A 238 3.49 -10.21 19.10
C GLY A 238 3.86 -11.17 20.24
N GLU A 239 2.92 -12.06 20.59
CA GLU A 239 3.13 -13.18 21.53
C GLU A 239 3.82 -14.42 20.87
N GLY A 240 4.47 -14.24 19.71
CA GLY A 240 5.15 -15.31 18.95
C GLY A 240 6.46 -15.82 19.58
N LYS A 241 7.05 -16.87 18.96
CA LYS A 241 8.23 -17.68 19.39
C LYS A 241 9.57 -16.91 19.56
N GLY A 242 9.58 -15.75 20.19
CA GLY A 242 10.79 -14.95 20.44
C GLY A 242 10.42 -13.69 21.21
N GLU A 243 10.23 -13.82 22.53
CA GLU A 243 11.12 -13.30 23.59
C GLU A 243 10.81 -11.85 24.03
N LYS A 244 10.94 -11.60 25.34
CA LYS A 244 10.85 -10.31 26.06
C LYS A 244 9.47 -9.76 26.47
N GLY A 245 8.42 -10.57 26.47
CA GLY A 245 7.14 -10.19 27.12
C GLY A 245 6.34 -9.12 26.37
N CYS A 246 6.60 -8.95 25.07
CA CYS A 246 5.90 -8.00 24.22
C CYS A 246 4.41 -8.32 24.12
N LYS A 247 3.54 -7.31 24.32
CA LYS A 247 2.09 -7.46 24.15
C LYS A 247 1.48 -6.25 23.45
N PRO A 248 0.59 -6.47 22.47
CA PRO A 248 -0.05 -5.36 21.78
C PRO A 248 -1.04 -4.66 22.74
N MET A 249 -1.23 -3.36 22.56
CA MET A 249 -2.26 -2.57 23.26
C MET A 249 -3.30 -2.07 22.26
N PRO A 250 -4.32 -2.88 21.89
CA PRO A 250 -5.26 -2.55 20.82
C PRO A 250 -6.00 -1.23 21.01
N LYS A 251 -6.29 -0.84 22.25
CA LYS A 251 -6.95 0.45 22.55
C LYS A 251 -6.10 1.64 22.13
N LEU A 252 -4.80 1.60 22.40
CA LEU A 252 -3.87 2.64 21.98
C LEU A 252 -3.75 2.64 20.46
N ARG A 253 -3.52 1.48 19.84
CA ARG A 253 -3.41 1.33 18.39
C ARG A 253 -4.63 1.91 17.65
N ARG A 254 -5.86 1.64 18.14
CA ARG A 254 -7.09 2.25 17.59
C ARG A 254 -7.11 3.76 17.69
N SER A 255 -6.70 4.32 18.83
CA SER A 255 -6.63 5.78 18.98
C SER A 255 -5.62 6.44 18.04
N LEU A 256 -4.64 5.68 17.52
CA LEU A 256 -3.63 6.16 16.58
C LEU A 256 -4.11 6.12 15.12
N LEU A 257 -5.24 5.45 14.84
CA LEU A 257 -5.83 5.41 13.49
C LEU A 257 -6.21 6.81 12.98
N GLN A 258 -6.56 7.75 13.87
CA GLN A 258 -6.85 9.14 13.49
C GLN A 258 -5.66 9.88 12.84
N LEU A 259 -4.45 9.31 12.88
CA LEU A 259 -3.24 9.87 12.26
C LEU A 259 -2.96 9.32 10.86
N VAL A 260 -3.71 8.30 10.42
CA VAL A 260 -3.59 7.63 9.12
C VAL A 260 -4.93 7.66 8.38
N PHE A 261 -4.96 7.17 7.14
CA PHE A 261 -6.19 7.16 6.34
C PHE A 261 -7.20 6.07 6.77
N ILE A 262 -6.75 5.04 7.49
CA ILE A 262 -7.60 3.91 7.90
C ILE A 262 -8.54 4.32 9.04
N GLU A 263 -9.84 4.06 8.90
CA GLU A 263 -10.84 4.37 9.93
C GLU A 263 -11.02 3.20 10.92
N GLU A 264 -11.45 3.49 12.15
CA GLU A 264 -11.66 2.45 13.17
C GLU A 264 -12.73 1.43 12.76
N CYS A 265 -13.76 1.85 12.03
CA CYS A 265 -14.82 0.97 11.55
C CYS A 265 -14.35 -0.03 10.49
N ASP A 266 -13.22 0.24 9.83
CA ASP A 266 -12.66 -0.67 8.84
C ASP A 266 -11.94 -1.85 9.51
N VAL A 267 -11.54 -1.70 10.76
CA VAL A 267 -10.78 -2.72 11.50
C VAL A 267 -11.72 -3.62 12.27
N GLN A 268 -11.89 -4.85 11.79
CA GLN A 268 -12.62 -5.89 12.51
C GLN A 268 -11.68 -6.62 13.48
N SER A 269 -12.06 -6.74 14.74
CA SER A 269 -11.33 -7.60 15.66
C SER A 269 -11.57 -9.08 15.33
N GLU A 270 -10.65 -9.96 15.74
CA GLU A 270 -10.82 -11.41 15.58
C GLU A 270 -12.15 -11.89 16.20
N ALA A 271 -12.55 -11.31 17.33
CA ALA A 271 -13.84 -11.59 17.98
C ALA A 271 -15.05 -11.11 17.15
N ASP A 272 -14.92 -10.01 16.39
CA ASP A 272 -16.00 -9.49 15.53
C ASP A 272 -16.20 -10.37 14.30
N LYS A 273 -15.14 -11.01 13.80
CA LYS A 273 -15.22 -11.99 12.69
C LYS A 273 -16.00 -13.24 13.11
N GLU A 274 -15.88 -13.65 14.37
CA GLU A 274 -16.61 -14.80 14.93
C GLU A 274 -18.09 -14.48 15.20
N ALA A 275 -18.44 -13.21 15.37
CA ALA A 275 -19.78 -12.78 15.79
C ALA A 275 -20.85 -12.73 14.68
N GLY A 276 -20.49 -12.97 13.40
CA GLY A 276 -21.46 -13.14 12.31
C GLY A 276 -22.38 -11.94 12.04
N VAL A 277 -21.98 -10.72 12.42
CA VAL A 277 -22.84 -9.53 12.30
C VAL A 277 -22.94 -9.10 10.82
N PRO A 278 -24.15 -8.91 10.26
CA PRO A 278 -24.30 -8.46 8.87
C PRO A 278 -23.78 -7.02 8.69
N PRO A 279 -22.90 -6.76 7.71
CA PRO A 279 -22.16 -5.50 7.57
C PRO A 279 -23.02 -4.24 7.24
N LEU A 280 -24.30 -4.40 6.92
CA LEU A 280 -25.14 -3.32 6.38
C LEU A 280 -25.73 -2.35 7.44
N LEU A 281 -25.90 -2.77 8.69
CA LEU A 281 -26.60 -1.96 9.71
C LEU A 281 -25.72 -0.86 10.35
N PHE A 282 -24.40 -1.04 10.34
CA PHE A 282 -23.47 -0.08 10.96
C PHE A 282 -23.17 1.10 10.04
N GLY A 283 -23.00 0.85 8.73
CA GLY A 283 -22.71 1.89 7.73
C GLY A 283 -23.84 2.91 7.58
N GLU A 284 -25.11 2.46 7.60
CA GLU A 284 -26.25 3.39 7.58
C GLU A 284 -26.28 4.27 8.83
N SER A 285 -26.02 3.68 10.01
CA SER A 285 -26.01 4.41 11.28
C SER A 285 -24.88 5.43 11.34
N PHE A 286 -23.68 5.07 10.86
CA PHE A 286 -22.52 5.96 10.80
C PHE A 286 -22.70 7.11 9.80
N MET A 287 -23.21 6.82 8.59
CA MET A 287 -23.52 7.86 7.60
C MET A 287 -24.58 8.84 8.08
N MET A 288 -25.60 8.36 8.79
CA MET A 288 -26.64 9.21 9.37
C MET A 288 -26.09 10.08 10.52
N ALA A 289 -25.24 9.51 11.37
CA ALA A 289 -24.62 10.23 12.49
C ALA A 289 -23.61 11.31 12.04
N ASN A 290 -22.91 11.08 10.93
CA ASN A 290 -21.84 11.96 10.43
C ASN A 290 -22.23 12.75 9.17
N GLN A 291 -23.53 12.85 8.87
CA GLN A 291 -24.04 13.45 7.63
C GLN A 291 -23.52 14.88 7.36
N GLY A 292 -23.23 15.66 8.42
CA GLY A 292 -22.67 17.01 8.31
C GLY A 292 -21.23 17.04 7.79
N ILE A 293 -20.41 16.04 8.12
CA ILE A 293 -19.03 15.91 7.67
C ILE A 293 -19.02 15.58 6.17
N PHE A 294 -19.83 14.61 5.75
CA PHE A 294 -19.99 14.23 4.35
C PHE A 294 -20.58 15.36 3.49
N LEU A 295 -21.53 16.13 4.01
CA LEU A 295 -22.09 17.30 3.31
C LEU A 295 -21.04 18.40 3.09
N ASN A 296 -20.13 18.60 4.04
CA ASN A 296 -19.03 19.56 3.89
C ASN A 296 -17.95 19.06 2.93
N TYR A 297 -17.75 17.73 2.85
CA TYR A 297 -16.80 17.11 1.94
C TYR A 297 -17.29 17.10 0.48
N LEU A 298 -18.57 16.78 0.25
CA LEU A 298 -19.16 16.66 -1.09
C LEU A 298 -19.56 18.01 -1.71
N ALA A 299 -19.77 19.05 -0.90
CA ALA A 299 -20.12 20.38 -1.38
C ALA A 299 -18.94 21.34 -1.26
N TYR A 300 -18.11 21.37 -2.31
CA TYR A 300 -16.91 22.21 -2.40
C TYR A 300 -17.18 23.74 -2.30
N ASN A 301 -18.44 24.18 -2.47
CA ASN A 301 -18.82 25.58 -2.24
C ASN A 301 -20.22 25.73 -1.60
N GLU A 302 -20.49 26.94 -1.11
CA GLU A 302 -21.71 27.26 -0.35
C GLU A 302 -22.99 27.15 -1.20
N GLU A 303 -22.90 27.33 -2.52
CA GLU A 303 -24.01 27.22 -3.46
C GLU A 303 -24.42 25.76 -3.71
N ALA A 304 -23.45 24.85 -3.87
CA ALA A 304 -23.69 23.41 -3.97
C ALA A 304 -24.31 22.87 -2.68
N ARG A 305 -23.87 23.37 -1.52
CA ARG A 305 -24.43 23.02 -0.20
C ARG A 305 -25.89 23.47 -0.10
N LYS A 306 -26.20 24.70 -0.53
CA LYS A 306 -27.57 25.24 -0.55
C LYS A 306 -28.48 24.45 -1.51
N ALA A 307 -27.98 24.03 -2.68
CA ALA A 307 -28.74 23.25 -3.66
C ALA A 307 -29.12 21.84 -3.14
N LEU A 308 -28.18 21.15 -2.48
CA LEU A 308 -28.41 19.83 -1.88
C LEU A 308 -29.38 19.89 -0.70
N LEU A 309 -29.30 20.93 0.14
CA LEU A 309 -30.25 21.15 1.24
C LEU A 309 -31.64 21.55 0.74
N LYS A 310 -31.76 22.28 -0.38
CA LYS A 310 -33.06 22.66 -0.98
C LYS A 310 -33.87 21.46 -1.47
N LYS A 311 -33.21 20.39 -1.93
CA LYS A 311 -33.86 19.12 -2.34
C LYS A 311 -34.48 18.35 -1.17
N LYS A 312 -33.99 18.51 0.08
CA LYS A 312 -34.63 17.91 1.27
C LYS A 312 -35.98 18.57 1.61
N GLY A 313 -36.19 19.83 1.23
CA GLY A 313 -37.43 20.58 1.53
C GLY A 313 -38.62 20.23 0.63
N THR A 314 -38.39 19.74 -0.59
CA THR A 314 -39.47 19.47 -1.56
C THR A 314 -40.02 18.05 -1.51
N GLY A 315 -39.31 17.09 -0.89
CA GLY A 315 -39.75 15.69 -0.79
C GLY A 315 -40.67 15.37 0.40
N ALA A 316 -40.79 16.26 1.39
CA ALA A 316 -41.59 16.00 2.60
C ALA A 316 -43.05 16.49 2.49
N SER A 317 -43.40 17.26 1.45
CA SER A 317 -44.76 17.81 1.29
C SER A 317 -45.73 16.82 0.61
N THR A 318 -45.26 15.96 -0.29
CA THR A 318 -46.14 15.04 -1.05
C THR A 318 -46.55 13.76 -0.30
N ALA A 319 -46.01 13.51 0.90
CA ALA A 319 -46.37 12.33 1.70
C ALA A 319 -47.48 12.57 2.73
N ARG A 320 -47.92 13.81 2.97
CA ARG A 320 -48.99 14.12 3.95
C ARG A 320 -50.41 14.22 3.37
N ASP A 321 -50.58 14.35 2.05
CA ASP A 321 -51.91 14.53 1.44
C ASP A 321 -52.66 13.24 1.07
N ASN A 322 -52.02 12.07 1.11
CA ASN A 322 -52.69 10.80 0.81
C ASN A 322 -53.31 10.08 2.01
N LYS A 323 -53.33 10.70 3.21
CA LYS A 323 -53.96 10.11 4.41
C LYS A 323 -55.35 10.66 4.76
N LYS A 324 -55.98 11.45 3.86
CA LYS A 324 -57.34 11.99 4.04
C LYS A 324 -58.40 11.49 3.03
N LYS A 325 -58.10 10.45 2.24
CA LYS A 325 -59.09 9.77 1.39
C LYS A 325 -59.00 8.25 1.53
N LYS A 326 -59.52 7.74 2.64
CA LYS A 326 -60.22 6.45 2.77
C LYS A 326 -60.80 6.36 4.18
#